data_AF-A0A2L0MVK0-F1
#
_entry.id   AF-A0A2L0MVK0-F1
#
_cell.length_a   1.000
_cell.length_b   1.000
_cell.length_c   1.000
_cell.angle_alpha   90.00
_cell.angle_beta   90.00
_cell.angle_gamma   90.00
#
_symmetry.space_group_name_H-M   'P 1'
#
loop_
_entity.id
_entity.type
_entity.pdbx_description
1 polymer ?
#
loop_
_entity_poly.entity_id
_entity_poly.type
_entity_poly.pdbx_seq_one_letter_code
_entity_poly.pdbx_strand_id
1 'polypeptide(L)'
;MGPILNRATAEQRRDAALAVEELTAVLALADAKLPSLEVDWDYGRLTGAYLINLGSARTAQVLRITDLLRKGLQHERQADGA
;
A
#
# COMPACT_ATOMS: atom_id res chain seq x y z
N MET A 1 -11.71 -29.48 -6.10
CA MET A 1 -11.41 -28.05 -6.36
C MET A 1 -10.00 -27.74 -5.90
N GLY A 2 -9.01 -28.35 -6.57
CA GLY A 2 -7.60 -28.28 -6.20
C GLY A 2 -6.83 -27.23 -7.01
N PRO A 3 -5.51 -27.28 -6.97
CA PRO A 3 -4.46 -26.26 -6.76
C PRO A 3 -4.63 -24.79 -7.23
N ILE A 4 -5.52 -24.46 -8.15
CA ILE A 4 -5.54 -23.14 -8.82
C ILE A 4 -5.99 -22.01 -7.88
N LEU A 5 -7.07 -22.26 -7.11
CA LEU A 5 -7.54 -21.32 -6.08
C LEU A 5 -6.48 -21.07 -5.01
N ASN A 6 -5.77 -22.12 -4.58
CA ASN A 6 -4.73 -22.03 -3.55
C ASN A 6 -3.50 -21.22 -4.02
N ARG A 7 -3.13 -21.34 -5.30
CA ARG A 7 -2.05 -20.56 -5.89
C ARG A 7 -2.40 -19.08 -6.03
N ALA A 8 -3.61 -18.77 -6.52
CA ALA A 8 -4.07 -17.39 -6.63
C ALA A 8 -4.06 -16.67 -5.26
N THR A 9 -4.50 -17.36 -4.21
CA THR A 9 -4.45 -16.83 -2.84
C THR A 9 -3.02 -16.63 -2.31
N ALA A 10 -2.05 -17.47 -2.71
CA ALA A 10 -0.65 -17.33 -2.32
C ALA A 10 0.03 -16.16 -3.03
N GLU A 11 -0.25 -15.94 -4.32
CA GLU A 11 0.24 -14.80 -5.10
C GLU A 11 -0.33 -13.50 -4.53
N GLN A 12 -1.65 -13.42 -4.29
CA GLN A 12 -2.29 -12.24 -3.69
C GLN A 12 -1.75 -11.91 -2.29
N ARG A 13 -1.46 -12.93 -1.47
CA ARG A 13 -0.83 -12.73 -0.16
C ARG A 13 0.54 -12.09 -0.29
N ARG A 14 1.33 -12.57 -1.25
CA ARG A 14 2.68 -12.04 -1.51
C ARG A 14 2.60 -10.60 -2.00
N ASP A 15 1.69 -10.31 -2.93
CA ASP A 15 1.51 -8.96 -3.47
C ASP A 15 1.09 -7.97 -2.38
N ALA A 16 0.18 -8.38 -1.48
CA ALA A 16 -0.21 -7.55 -0.34
C ALA A 16 0.95 -7.27 0.62
N ALA A 17 1.81 -8.26 0.89
CA ALA A 17 3.00 -8.08 1.71
C ALA A 17 3.99 -7.09 1.07
N LEU A 18 4.28 -7.27 -0.22
CA LEU A 18 5.18 -6.40 -0.98
C LEU A 18 4.66 -4.97 -1.04
N ALA A 19 3.37 -4.79 -1.30
CA ALA A 19 2.75 -3.47 -1.36
C ALA A 19 2.87 -2.70 -0.03
N VAL A 20 2.70 -3.37 1.11
CA VAL A 20 2.92 -2.73 2.43
C VAL A 20 4.39 -2.39 2.66
N GLU A 21 5.30 -3.28 2.26
CA GLU A 21 6.74 -3.06 2.39
C GLU A 21 7.20 -1.85 1.56
N GLU A 22 6.79 -1.80 0.29
CA GLU A 22 7.07 -0.69 -0.62
C GLU A 22 6.46 0.63 -0.15
N LEU A 23 5.18 0.62 0.26
CA LEU A 23 4.52 1.82 0.76
C LEU A 23 5.21 2.33 2.03
N THR A 24 5.61 1.43 2.93
CA THR A 24 6.37 1.79 4.14
C THR A 24 7.70 2.44 3.79
N ALA A 25 8.42 1.87 2.81
CA ALA A 25 9.70 2.41 2.36
C ALA A 25 9.54 3.81 1.74
N VAL A 26 8.56 4.02 0.86
CA VAL A 26 8.31 5.33 0.23
C VAL A 26 7.90 6.38 1.26
N LEU A 27 7.05 6.03 2.22
CA LEU A 27 6.65 6.94 3.29
C LEU A 27 7.85 7.33 4.17
N ALA A 28 8.75 6.38 4.46
CA ALA A 28 9.96 6.65 5.22
C ALA A 28 10.89 7.64 4.50
N LEU A 29 11.04 7.53 3.17
CA LEU A 29 11.81 8.49 2.37
C LEU A 29 11.24 9.91 2.44
N ALA A 30 9.92 10.05 2.64
CA ALA A 30 9.23 11.33 2.77
C ALA A 30 9.12 11.85 4.22
N ASP A 31 9.77 11.19 5.20
CA ASP A 31 9.61 11.47 6.63
C ASP A 31 8.12 11.53 7.06
N ALA A 32 7.32 10.64 6.47
CA ALA A 32 5.93 10.42 6.80
C ALA A 32 5.79 9.03 7.45
N LYS A 33 4.87 8.89 8.40
CA LYS A 33 4.62 7.60 9.07
C LYS A 33 3.13 7.34 9.14
N LEU A 34 2.74 6.13 8.77
CA LEU A 34 1.44 5.55 9.05
C LEU A 34 1.67 4.45 10.09
N PRO A 35 1.55 4.75 11.40
CA PRO A 35 1.93 3.82 12.47
C PRO A 35 1.07 2.55 12.52
N SER A 36 -0.06 2.54 11.81
CA SER A 36 -1.02 1.43 11.77
C SER A 36 -1.22 0.92 10.34
N LEU A 37 -0.21 1.07 9.48
CA LEU A 37 -0.23 0.48 8.14
C LEU A 37 0.00 -1.03 8.24
N GLU A 38 -0.99 -1.82 7.84
CA GLU A 38 -0.93 -3.28 7.92
C GLU A 38 -1.83 -3.96 6.88
N VAL A 39 -1.61 -5.25 6.65
CA VAL A 39 -2.54 -6.08 5.87
C VAL A 39 -3.52 -6.77 6.82
N ASP A 40 -4.79 -6.80 6.45
CA ASP A 40 -5.79 -7.63 7.14
C ASP A 40 -5.64 -9.10 6.73
N TRP A 41 -4.75 -9.81 7.42
CA TRP A 41 -4.46 -11.21 7.15
C TRP A 41 -5.62 -12.14 7.49
N ASP A 42 -6.41 -11.79 8.50
CA ASP A 42 -7.54 -12.63 8.93
C ASP A 42 -8.70 -12.54 7.93
N TYR A 43 -9.03 -11.34 7.47
CA TYR A 43 -10.00 -11.13 6.39
C TYR A 43 -9.52 -11.78 5.09
N GLY A 44 -8.25 -11.61 4.73
CA GLY A 44 -7.66 -12.24 3.54
C GLY A 44 -7.68 -13.76 3.58
N ARG A 45 -7.41 -14.36 4.75
CA ARG A 45 -7.50 -15.81 4.95
C ARG A 45 -8.93 -16.34 4.79
N LEU A 46 -9.94 -15.57 5.20
CA LEU A 46 -11.35 -15.98 5.16
C LEU A 46 -12.00 -15.76 3.78
N THR A 47 -11.62 -14.71 3.08
CA THR A 47 -12.31 -14.26 1.86
C THR A 47 -11.50 -14.47 0.58
N GLY A 48 -10.19 -14.71 0.71
CA GLY A 48 -9.26 -14.70 -0.43
C GLY A 48 -8.92 -13.29 -0.93
N ALA A 49 -9.43 -12.22 -0.31
CA ALA A 49 -9.13 -10.84 -0.67
C ALA A 49 -8.30 -10.17 0.44
N TYR A 50 -7.03 -9.84 0.15
CA TYR A 50 -6.15 -9.18 1.11
C TYR A 50 -6.31 -7.66 1.02
N LEU A 51 -6.71 -7.03 2.13
CA LEU A 51 -6.92 -5.60 2.22
C LEU A 51 -5.74 -4.95 2.96
N ILE A 52 -5.33 -3.77 2.51
CA ILE A 52 -4.31 -2.96 3.19
C ILE A 52 -5.01 -1.87 3.97
N ASN A 53 -4.92 -1.96 5.30
CA ASN A 53 -5.42 -0.96 6.21
C ASN A 53 -4.34 0.10 6.40
N LEU A 54 -4.65 1.35 6.03
CA LEU A 54 -3.76 2.49 6.25
C LEU A 54 -3.75 2.95 7.72
N GLY A 55 -4.76 2.52 8.48
CA GLY A 55 -4.91 2.76 9.90
C GLY A 55 -5.09 4.24 10.27
N SER A 56 -4.68 4.59 11.50
CA SER A 56 -4.78 5.95 12.02
C SER A 56 -3.48 6.73 11.82
N ALA A 57 -3.61 8.00 11.46
CA ALA A 57 -2.48 8.92 11.30
C ALA A 57 -2.83 10.29 11.86
N ARG A 58 -1.81 11.02 12.34
CA ARG A 58 -2.00 12.41 12.76
C ARG A 58 -2.26 13.27 11.52
N THR A 59 -3.07 14.32 11.65
CA THR A 59 -3.40 15.24 10.55
C THR A 59 -2.14 15.76 9.83
N ALA A 60 -1.09 16.10 10.58
CA ALA A 60 0.18 16.57 10.00
C ALA A 60 0.84 15.51 9.09
N GLN A 61 0.73 14.21 9.41
CA GLN A 61 1.25 13.13 8.58
C GLN A 61 0.42 12.98 7.30
N VAL A 62 -0.91 13.06 7.40
CA VAL A 62 -1.81 13.01 6.24
C VAL A 62 -1.54 14.14 5.25
N LEU A 63 -1.32 15.36 5.77
CA LEU A 63 -0.95 16.52 4.93
C LEU A 63 0.37 16.29 4.20
N ARG A 64 1.41 15.78 4.88
CA ARG A 64 2.69 15.45 4.25
C ARG A 64 2.54 14.40 3.14
N ILE A 65 1.77 13.35 3.38
CA ILE A 65 1.49 12.31 2.38
C ILE A 65 0.77 12.92 1.17
N THR A 66 -0.22 13.78 1.42
CA THR A 66 -0.97 14.45 0.35
C THR A 66 -0.07 15.33 -0.51
N ASP A 67 0.84 16.08 0.12
CA ASP A 67 1.81 16.91 -0.61
C ASP A 67 2.81 16.08 -1.40
N LEU A 68 3.25 14.94 -0.87
CA LEU A 68 4.10 13.97 -1.59
C LEU A 68 3.40 13.47 -2.86
N LEU A 69 2.15 13.01 -2.74
CA LEU A 69 1.36 12.52 -3.87
C LEU A 69 1.14 13.62 -4.92
N ARG A 70 0.86 14.86 -4.49
CA ARG A 70 0.69 15.99 -5.40
C ARG A 70 1.97 16.26 -6.22
N LYS A 71 3.15 16.20 -5.57
CA LYS A 71 4.45 16.37 -6.25
C LYS A 71 4.72 15.23 -7.23
N GLY A 72 4.43 13.98 -6.84
CA GLY A 72 4.56 12.82 -7.72
C GLY A 72 3.73 12.95 -9.00
N LEU A 73 2.44 13.28 -8.86
CA LEU A 73 1.53 13.51 -10.00
C LEU A 73 1.99 14.66 -10.91
N GLN A 74 2.61 15.69 -10.35
CA GLN A 74 3.18 16.79 -11.15
C GLN A 74 4.38 16.31 -11.97
N HIS A 75 5.24 15.47 -11.40
CA HIS A 75 6.37 14.87 -12.12
C HIS A 75 5.92 13.94 -13.25
N GLU A 76 4.93 13.07 -13.01
CA GLU A 76 4.38 12.18 -14.05
C GLU A 76 3.86 12.98 -15.25
N ARG A 77 3.08 14.04 -15.00
CA ARG A 77 2.55 14.90 -16.08
C ARG A 77 3.63 15.62 -16.88
N GLN A 78 4.77 15.90 -16.27
CA GLN A 78 5.91 16.52 -16.96
C GLN A 78 6.71 15.50 -17.76
N ALA A 79 6.77 14.25 -17.30
CA ALA A 79 7.43 13.14 -17.99
C ALA A 79 6.62 12.65 -19.20
N ASP A 80 5.29 12.62 -19.11
CA ASP A 80 4.39 12.22 -20.21
C ASP A 80 4.22 13.31 -21.28
N GLY A 81 4.66 14.53 -20.99
CA GLY A 81 4.61 15.69 -21.90
C GLY A 81 5.92 16.00 -22.61
N ALA A 82 6.96 15.17 -22.46
CA ALA A 82 8.29 15.30 -23.05
C ALA A 82 8.55 14.17 -24.06
#